data_AF-A0A1F8PKV3-F1
#
_entry.id   AF-A0A1F8PKV3-F1
#
_cell.length_a   1.000
_cell.length_b   1.000
_cell.length_c   1.000
_cell.angle_alpha   90.00
_cell.angle_beta   90.00
_cell.angle_gamma   90.00
#
_symmetry.space_group_name_H-M   'P 1'
#
loop_
_entity.id
_entity.type
_entity.pdbx_description
1 polymer ?
#
loop_
_entity_poly.entity_id
_entity_poly.type
_entity_poly.pdbx_seq_one_letter_code
_entity_poly.pdbx_strand_id
1 'polypeptide(L)'
;MELELEEICDEKIRLEKEEATGNESDLLPEYCHYRDEGCEFADSCLNCPFPQCLYDRPGGKQRWLKELRNREISRLYLGAGWGLSDLALLFGLSQRTIRRALKSTLLKSPDRTVGCYDGEKTNEGEQNANE
;
A
#
# COMPACT_ATOMS: atom_id res chain seq x y z
N MET A 1 -38.39 -51.87 -8.29
CA MET A 1 -37.03 -52.41 -8.09
C MET A 1 -36.01 -51.59 -8.89
N GLU A 2 -36.18 -50.26 -8.92
CA GLU A 2 -35.23 -49.29 -9.53
C GLU A 2 -35.05 -48.05 -8.65
N LEU A 3 -35.85 -47.90 -7.58
CA LEU A 3 -35.80 -46.76 -6.66
C LEU A 3 -34.83 -46.96 -5.49
N GLU A 4 -34.17 -48.11 -5.37
CA GLU A 4 -33.22 -48.39 -4.28
C GLU A 4 -31.75 -48.15 -4.68
N LEU A 5 -31.46 -47.85 -5.95
CA LEU A 5 -30.09 -47.66 -6.46
C LEU A 5 -29.67 -46.18 -6.55
N GLU A 6 -30.60 -45.24 -6.64
CA GLU A 6 -30.31 -43.80 -6.66
C GLU A 6 -30.02 -43.26 -5.24
N GLU A 7 -30.72 -43.75 -4.22
CA GLU A 7 -30.53 -43.31 -2.82
C GLU A 7 -29.14 -43.69 -2.25
N ILE A 8 -28.54 -44.78 -2.73
CA ILE A 8 -27.21 -45.23 -2.30
C ILE A 8 -26.08 -44.33 -2.84
N CYS A 9 -26.28 -43.69 -4.00
CA CYS A 9 -25.26 -42.82 -4.61
C CYS A 9 -25.22 -41.44 -3.93
N ASP A 10 -26.36 -40.90 -3.52
CA ASP A 10 -26.43 -39.58 -2.88
C ASP A 10 -25.91 -39.59 -1.43
N GLU A 11 -26.14 -40.68 -0.68
CA GLU A 11 -25.60 -40.86 0.67
C GLU A 11 -24.05 -40.97 0.63
N LYS A 12 -23.53 -41.67 -0.38
CA LYS A 12 -22.09 -41.86 -0.59
C LYS A 12 -21.37 -40.56 -0.99
N ILE A 13 -22.01 -39.74 -1.83
CA ILE A 13 -21.51 -38.40 -2.18
C ILE A 13 -21.54 -37.46 -0.98
N ARG A 14 -22.55 -37.55 -0.10
CA ARG A 14 -22.62 -36.75 1.15
C ARG A 14 -21.51 -37.09 2.13
N LEU A 15 -21.23 -38.38 2.33
CA LEU A 15 -20.17 -38.86 3.23
C LEU A 15 -18.76 -38.47 2.73
N GLU A 16 -18.50 -38.56 1.42
CA GLU A 16 -17.21 -38.11 0.85
C GLU A 16 -17.03 -36.57 0.92
N LYS A 17 -18.14 -35.82 0.97
CA LYS A 17 -18.11 -34.35 1.06
C LYS A 17 -17.87 -33.85 2.49
N GLU A 18 -18.29 -34.60 3.51
CA GLU A 18 -18.12 -34.24 4.92
C GLU A 18 -16.68 -34.48 5.42
N GLU A 19 -15.92 -35.41 4.82
CA GLU A 19 -14.49 -35.56 5.12
C GLU A 19 -13.61 -34.45 4.54
N ALA A 20 -14.13 -33.68 3.57
CA ALA A 20 -13.41 -32.55 2.97
C ALA A 20 -13.52 -31.25 3.80
N THR A 21 -14.32 -31.24 4.87
CA THR A 21 -14.49 -30.05 5.72
C THR A 21 -14.04 -30.32 7.16
N GLY A 22 -12.73 -30.23 7.36
CA GLY A 22 -12.20 -29.50 8.52
C GLY A 22 -12.32 -30.17 9.89
N ASN A 23 -11.98 -31.45 10.00
CA ASN A 23 -11.26 -31.91 11.19
C ASN A 23 -9.77 -31.75 10.90
N GLU A 24 -9.30 -30.50 10.84
CA GLU A 24 -7.87 -30.22 10.96
C GLU A 24 -7.53 -30.56 12.41
N SER A 25 -7.24 -31.85 12.62
CA SER A 25 -6.51 -32.31 13.79
C SER A 25 -5.30 -31.39 13.88
N ASP A 26 -4.98 -30.91 15.08
CA ASP A 26 -3.79 -30.10 15.33
C ASP A 26 -2.57 -31.00 15.08
N LEU A 27 -2.24 -31.18 13.80
CA LEU A 27 -1.21 -32.08 13.32
C LEU A 27 0.12 -31.58 13.88
N LEU A 28 1.02 -32.51 14.21
CA LEU A 28 2.36 -32.10 14.59
C LEU A 28 2.97 -31.28 13.43
N PRO A 29 3.80 -30.25 13.71
CA PRO A 29 4.35 -29.38 12.68
C PRO A 29 5.08 -30.11 11.54
N GLU A 30 5.61 -31.30 11.81
CA GLU A 30 6.25 -32.19 10.84
C GLU A 30 5.30 -32.79 9.79
N TYR A 31 3.98 -32.79 10.05
CA TYR A 31 2.94 -33.17 9.11
C TYR A 31 2.17 -31.95 8.56
N CYS A 32 2.54 -30.73 8.96
CA CYS A 32 2.01 -29.50 8.39
C CYS A 32 2.76 -29.17 7.08
N HIS A 33 2.07 -29.27 5.96
CA HIS A 33 2.59 -28.81 4.68
C HIS A 33 2.45 -27.29 4.56
N TYR A 34 3.52 -26.57 4.95
CA TYR A 34 3.61 -25.13 4.70
C TYR A 34 3.67 -24.86 3.20
N ARG A 35 2.65 -24.17 2.68
CA ARG A 35 2.60 -23.77 1.27
C ARG A 35 3.52 -22.59 1.04
N ASP A 36 4.59 -22.81 0.29
CA ASP A 36 5.47 -21.75 -0.17
C ASP A 36 5.08 -21.28 -1.58
N GLU A 37 3.97 -20.55 -1.68
CA GLU A 37 3.48 -19.99 -2.95
C GLU A 37 4.09 -18.60 -3.26
N GLY A 38 4.91 -18.06 -2.36
CA GLY A 38 5.54 -16.75 -2.54
C GLY A 38 4.54 -15.58 -2.57
N CYS A 39 4.89 -14.52 -3.30
CA CYS A 39 4.07 -13.33 -3.53
C CYS A 39 4.40 -12.65 -4.87
N GLU A 40 3.76 -11.52 -5.17
CA GLU A 40 3.99 -10.73 -6.39
C GLU A 40 5.45 -10.26 -6.64
N PHE A 41 6.34 -10.42 -5.66
CA PHE A 41 7.75 -10.06 -5.77
C PHE A 41 8.69 -11.26 -5.92
N ALA A 42 8.24 -12.47 -5.58
CA ALA A 42 9.04 -13.68 -5.62
C ALA A 42 8.13 -14.92 -5.63
N ASP A 43 8.42 -15.89 -6.48
CA ASP A 43 7.63 -17.12 -6.63
C ASP A 43 7.70 -18.06 -5.40
N SER A 44 8.63 -17.80 -4.48
CA SER A 44 8.83 -18.54 -3.22
C SER A 44 9.38 -17.60 -2.15
N CYS A 45 8.83 -17.68 -0.94
CA CYS A 45 9.26 -16.91 0.24
C CYS A 45 10.72 -17.22 0.59
N LEU A 46 11.16 -18.46 0.39
CA LEU A 46 12.53 -18.90 0.67
C LEU A 46 13.55 -18.33 -0.32
N ASN A 47 13.10 -17.86 -1.49
CA ASN A 47 13.95 -17.27 -2.53
C ASN A 47 13.68 -15.76 -2.71
N CYS A 48 13.05 -15.12 -1.72
CA CYS A 48 12.70 -13.72 -1.80
C CYS A 48 13.96 -12.83 -1.78
N PRO A 49 14.12 -11.86 -2.70
CA PRO A 49 15.29 -10.99 -2.76
C PRO A 49 15.32 -9.95 -1.64
N PHE A 50 14.23 -9.80 -0.87
CA PHE A 50 14.14 -8.82 0.20
C PHE A 50 14.68 -9.39 1.52
N PRO A 51 15.40 -8.58 2.31
CA PRO A 51 15.95 -9.01 3.60
C PRO A 51 14.87 -9.25 4.67
N GLN A 52 13.68 -8.69 4.47
CA GLN A 52 12.51 -8.89 5.34
C GLN A 52 11.25 -8.89 4.46
N CYS A 53 10.28 -9.75 4.80
CA CYS A 53 9.01 -9.79 4.09
C CYS A 53 8.28 -8.44 4.22
N LEU A 54 7.77 -7.93 3.10
CA LEU A 54 7.04 -6.66 3.07
C LEU A 54 5.76 -6.74 3.90
N TYR A 55 5.14 -7.92 4.00
CA TYR A 55 3.86 -8.16 4.66
C TYR A 55 3.96 -8.41 6.17
N ASP A 56 5.14 -8.73 6.69
CA ASP A 56 5.36 -8.90 8.14
C ASP A 56 5.12 -7.61 8.93
N ARG A 57 5.28 -6.46 8.27
CA ARG A 57 5.08 -5.16 8.91
C ARG A 57 3.64 -4.69 8.74
N PRO A 58 3.05 -4.06 9.77
CA PRO A 58 1.71 -3.48 9.64
C PRO A 58 1.69 -2.44 8.52
N GLY A 59 0.72 -2.60 7.61
CA GLY A 59 0.58 -1.80 6.39
C GLY A 59 1.36 -2.35 5.18
N GLY A 60 2.16 -3.39 5.36
CA GLY A 60 2.66 -4.23 4.29
C GLY A 60 3.38 -3.49 3.14
N LYS A 61 3.08 -3.97 1.93
CA LYS A 61 3.38 -3.31 0.65
C LYS A 61 2.97 -1.84 0.58
N GLN A 62 1.77 -1.49 1.05
CA GLN A 62 1.24 -0.12 0.90
C GLN A 62 2.11 0.89 1.64
N ARG A 63 2.57 0.52 2.84
CA ARG A 63 3.49 1.33 3.61
C ARG A 63 4.82 1.50 2.88
N TRP A 64 5.37 0.42 2.35
CA TRP A 64 6.62 0.46 1.60
C TRP A 64 6.54 1.40 0.38
N LEU A 65 5.49 1.29 -0.44
CA LEU A 65 5.26 2.18 -1.59
C LEU A 65 5.11 3.65 -1.16
N LYS A 66 4.41 3.90 -0.06
CA LYS A 66 4.25 5.24 0.49
C LYS A 66 5.58 5.81 0.96
N GLU A 67 6.42 5.02 1.62
CA GLU A 67 7.76 5.42 2.07
C GLU A 67 8.67 5.73 0.87
N LEU A 68 8.64 4.90 -0.18
CA LEU A 68 9.39 5.12 -1.42
C LEU A 68 8.99 6.44 -2.09
N ARG A 69 7.68 6.65 -2.27
CA ARG A 69 7.14 7.90 -2.83
C ARG A 69 7.54 9.12 -1.98
N ASN A 70 7.39 9.03 -0.66
CA ASN A 70 7.73 10.14 0.23
C ASN A 70 9.23 10.46 0.17
N ARG A 71 10.10 9.45 0.06
CA ARG A 71 11.54 9.65 -0.12
C ARG A 71 11.84 10.42 -1.40
N GLU A 72 11.17 10.09 -2.49
CA GLU A 72 11.35 10.76 -3.77
C GLU A 72 10.86 12.21 -3.73
N ILE A 73 9.68 12.46 -3.14
CA ILE A 73 9.16 13.81 -2.88
C ILE A 73 10.19 14.64 -2.10
N SER A 74 10.75 14.09 -1.03
CA SER A 74 11.76 14.77 -0.21
C SER A 74 13.06 15.02 -0.98
N ARG A 75 13.49 14.08 -1.83
CA ARG A 75 14.68 14.21 -2.68
C ARG A 75 14.53 15.39 -3.66
N LEU A 76 13.39 15.48 -4.35
CA LEU A 76 13.12 16.56 -5.30
C LEU A 76 12.97 17.91 -4.61
N TYR A 77 12.28 17.94 -3.46
CA TYR A 77 12.10 19.16 -2.68
C TYR A 77 13.43 19.71 -2.15
N LEU A 78 14.28 18.85 -1.56
CA LEU A 78 15.57 19.28 -0.98
C LEU A 78 16.67 19.49 -2.01
N GLY A 79 16.67 18.70 -3.09
CA GLY A 79 17.76 18.71 -4.08
C GLY A 79 17.59 19.77 -5.16
N ALA A 80 16.37 19.96 -5.67
CA ALA A 80 16.11 20.82 -6.82
C ALA A 80 15.21 22.03 -6.50
N GLY A 81 14.74 22.16 -5.24
CA GLY A 81 13.97 23.32 -4.79
C GLY A 81 12.56 23.42 -5.39
N TRP A 82 11.96 22.29 -5.78
CA TRP A 82 10.64 22.27 -6.42
C TRP A 82 9.55 22.79 -5.48
N GLY A 83 8.63 23.60 -6.02
CA GLY A 83 7.50 24.14 -5.30
C GLY A 83 6.51 23.06 -4.86
N LEU A 84 5.76 23.33 -3.78
CA LEU A 84 4.73 22.41 -3.28
C LEU A 84 3.62 22.14 -4.31
N SER A 85 3.28 23.14 -5.12
CA SER A 85 2.29 23.04 -6.18
C SER A 85 2.77 22.17 -7.34
N ASP A 86 4.04 22.31 -7.73
CA ASP A 86 4.63 21.53 -8.83
C ASP A 86 4.75 20.06 -8.47
N LEU A 87 5.17 19.76 -7.23
CA LEU A 87 5.19 18.40 -6.71
C LEU A 87 3.78 17.80 -6.61
N ALA A 88 2.79 18.59 -6.23
CA ALA A 88 1.40 18.14 -6.19
C ALA A 88 0.91 17.71 -7.59
N LEU A 89 1.21 18.53 -8.61
CA LEU A 89 0.87 18.22 -10.00
C LEU A 89 1.63 16.99 -10.52
N LEU A 90 2.96 16.94 -10.32
CA LEU A 90 3.82 15.86 -10.79
C LEU A 90 3.42 14.49 -10.24
N PHE A 91 3.09 14.42 -8.96
CA PHE A 91 2.69 13.17 -8.31
C PHE A 91 1.18 12.91 -8.36
N GLY A 92 0.37 13.82 -8.89
CA GLY A 92 -1.09 13.73 -8.88
C GLY A 92 -1.68 13.71 -7.46
N LEU A 93 -1.06 14.42 -6.51
CA LEU A 93 -1.44 14.43 -5.10
C LEU A 93 -1.90 15.82 -4.66
N SER A 94 -2.74 15.87 -3.63
CA SER A 94 -3.06 17.16 -3.00
C SER A 94 -1.82 17.78 -2.33
N GLN A 95 -1.76 19.12 -2.28
CA GLN A 95 -0.71 19.83 -1.54
C GLN A 95 -0.64 19.40 -0.07
N ARG A 96 -1.77 19.08 0.57
CA ARG A 96 -1.81 18.55 1.94
C ARG A 96 -1.02 17.25 2.07
N THR A 97 -1.11 16.37 1.07
CA THR A 97 -0.37 15.09 1.05
C THR A 97 1.12 15.33 0.92
N ILE A 98 1.54 16.24 0.03
CA ILE A 98 2.95 16.63 -0.13
C ILE A 98 3.49 17.23 1.17
N ARG A 99 2.79 18.19 1.77
CA ARG A 99 3.19 18.78 3.07
C ARG A 99 3.31 17.74 4.17
N ARG A 100 2.38 16.78 4.23
CA ARG A 100 2.45 15.67 5.21
C ARG A 100 3.62 14.73 4.96
N ALA A 101 3.95 14.44 3.70
CA ALA A 101 5.10 13.63 3.35
C ALA A 101 6.42 14.31 3.74
N LEU A 102 6.51 15.63 3.51
CA LEU A 102 7.68 16.43 3.88
C LEU A 102 7.80 16.67 5.39
N LYS A 103 6.71 16.66 6.15
CA LYS A 103 6.74 16.88 7.61
C LYS A 103 7.72 15.93 8.31
N SER A 104 7.74 14.65 7.94
CA SER A 104 8.66 13.69 8.57
C SER A 104 10.14 13.94 8.23
N THR A 105 10.44 14.56 7.09
CA THR A 105 11.81 14.87 6.70
C THR A 105 12.28 16.23 7.25
N LEU A 106 11.38 17.21 7.33
CA LEU A 106 11.68 18.55 7.87
C LEU A 106 11.85 18.56 9.40
N LEU A 107 11.18 17.65 10.13
CA LEU A 107 11.36 17.51 11.58
C LEU A 107 12.72 16.88 11.98
N LYS A 108 13.53 16.41 11.01
CA LYS A 108 14.81 15.74 11.25
C LYS A 108 16.04 16.65 11.05
N SER A 109 15.84 17.88 10.56
CA SER A 109 16.89 18.90 10.48
C SER A 109 16.78 19.86 11.67
N PRO A 110 17.82 20.03 12.50
CA PRO A 110 17.85 21.15 13.42
C PRO A 110 18.02 22.42 12.58
N ASP A 111 17.04 23.30 12.71
CA ASP A 111 17.04 24.67 12.22
C ASP A 111 16.95 24.88 10.69
N ARG A 112 15.75 25.28 10.26
CA ARG A 112 15.54 26.13 9.09
C ARG A 112 14.14 26.74 9.19
N THR A 113 13.98 27.71 10.09
CA THR A 113 12.89 28.69 9.94
C THR A 113 13.23 29.58 8.74
N VAL A 114 12.64 29.31 7.57
CA VAL A 114 12.49 30.33 6.52
C VAL A 114 11.18 30.11 5.78
N GLY A 115 10.35 31.15 5.80
CA GLY A 115 9.54 31.49 4.62
C GLY A 115 8.09 31.07 4.67
N CYS A 116 7.27 31.96 5.23
CA CYS A 116 5.89 32.16 4.85
C CYS A 116 5.79 32.30 3.32
N TYR A 117 4.94 31.52 2.65
CA TYR A 117 4.45 31.88 1.33
C TYR A 117 3.04 32.39 1.53
N ASP A 118 2.94 33.71 1.65
CA ASP A 118 1.71 34.45 1.58
C ASP A 118 1.07 34.18 0.22
N GLY A 119 -0.22 33.87 0.22
CA GLY A 119 -0.99 33.77 -1.01
C GLY A 119 -0.96 35.13 -1.71
N GLU A 120 -0.45 35.15 -2.93
CA GLU A 120 -0.64 36.25 -3.87
C GLU A 120 -2.15 36.45 -4.06
N LYS A 121 -2.70 37.45 -3.35
CA LYS A 121 -4.00 38.00 -3.70
C LYS A 121 -3.81 38.77 -5.00
N THR A 122 -4.56 38.35 -6.00
CA THR A 122 -4.78 39.03 -7.26
C THR A 122 -5.00 40.52 -7.05
N ASN A 123 -4.09 41.35 -7.56
CA ASN A 123 -4.35 42.76 -7.81
C ASN A 123 -5.19 42.85 -9.09
N GLU A 124 -6.51 42.88 -8.96
CA GLU A 124 -7.38 43.50 -9.96
C GLU A 124 -7.65 44.93 -9.49
N GLY A 125 -6.84 45.85 -10.00
CA GLY A 125 -7.05 47.27 -9.86
C GLY A 125 -6.51 47.95 -11.10
N GLU A 126 -7.30 48.90 -11.59
CA GLU A 126 -6.98 49.90 -12.62
C GLU A 126 -7.33 49.49 -14.06
N GLN A 127 -8.11 50.25 -14.84
CA GLN A 127 -8.62 51.62 -14.73
C GLN A 127 -9.71 51.81 -15.82
N ASN A 128 -10.72 52.62 -15.47
CA ASN A 128 -11.43 53.61 -16.30
C ASN A 128 -11.51 53.47 -17.83
N ALA A 129 -12.73 53.49 -18.36
CA ALA A 129 -13.10 54.13 -19.63
C ALA A 129 -14.42 54.89 -19.36
N ASN A 130 -14.42 56.22 -19.45
CA ASN A 130 -14.99 57.00 -20.57
C ASN A 130 -16.51 56.79 -20.64
N GLU A 131 -17.42 57.76 -20.58
CA GLU A 131 -17.42 59.20 -20.87
C GLU A 131 -18.79 59.74 -20.40
#